data_AF-A0A7W1XUK6-F1
#
_entry.id   AF-A0A7W1XUK6-F1
#
_cell.length_a   1.000
_cell.length_b   1.000
_cell.length_c   1.000
_cell.angle_alpha   90.00
_cell.angle_beta   90.00
_cell.angle_gamma   90.00
#
_symmetry.space_group_name_H-M   'P 1'
#
loop_
_entity.id
_entity.type
_entity.pdbx_description
1 polymer ?
#
loop_
_entity_poly.entity_id
_entity_poly.type
_entity_poly.pdbx_seq_one_letter_code
_entity_poly.pdbx_strand_id
1 'polypeptide(L)'
;MEEIRIMVDHEAFLMGIKPALCRQMIPQLEELMPQLEKYPYMIDEDGTYLFFQNQELMNNYLARLSNIEWGSSEYHRLLGLTLGYPPSAVEFFLDKLTDHSLYQYSVNVGYAGYRFVAHVSDLHHIIDDMWNQHKVEEKTRLGVGSELYYIGYRDYEELQKFVTEVRRELVAGE
;
A
#
# COMPACT_ATOMS: atom_id res chain seq x y z
N MET A 1 -10.67 16.03 21.34
CA MET A 1 -10.01 15.64 20.08
C MET A 1 -10.54 14.28 19.73
N GLU A 2 -11.20 14.16 18.59
CA GLU A 2 -11.61 12.86 18.08
C GLU A 2 -10.34 12.09 17.70
N GLU A 3 -10.17 10.89 18.23
CA GLU A 3 -9.01 10.05 17.95
C GLU A 3 -9.13 9.57 16.50
N ILE A 4 -8.21 10.00 15.63
CA ILE A 4 -8.20 9.58 14.23
C ILE A 4 -7.75 8.11 14.20
N ARG A 5 -8.70 7.19 14.23
CA ARG A 5 -8.43 5.77 14.02
C ARG A 5 -8.28 5.52 12.54
N ILE A 6 -7.10 5.05 12.13
CA ILE A 6 -6.83 4.58 10.78
C ILE A 6 -6.71 3.06 10.83
N MET A 7 -7.41 2.38 9.94
CA MET A 7 -7.35 0.94 9.80
C MET A 7 -5.91 0.50 9.53
N VAL A 8 -5.45 -0.50 10.28
CA VAL A 8 -4.16 -1.14 10.01
C VAL A 8 -4.34 -2.32 9.06
N ASP A 9 -3.26 -2.71 8.40
CA ASP A 9 -3.30 -3.67 7.30
C ASP A 9 -3.76 -5.08 7.69
N HIS A 10 -3.45 -5.56 8.91
CA HIS A 10 -3.96 -6.84 9.37
C HIS A 10 -5.47 -6.80 9.64
N GLU A 11 -6.01 -5.67 10.13
CA GLU A 11 -7.47 -5.49 10.25
C GLU A 11 -8.11 -5.53 8.86
N ALA A 12 -7.55 -4.80 7.90
CA ALA A 12 -8.03 -4.80 6.51
C ALA A 12 -7.97 -6.19 5.86
N PHE A 13 -6.93 -6.99 6.16
CA PHE A 13 -6.86 -8.38 5.74
C PHE A 13 -7.94 -9.22 6.42
N LEU A 14 -8.09 -9.17 7.75
CA LEU A 14 -9.11 -9.96 8.45
C LEU A 14 -10.55 -9.59 8.04
N MET A 15 -10.77 -8.37 7.56
CA MET A 15 -12.05 -7.91 7.01
C MET A 15 -12.28 -8.29 5.53
N GLY A 16 -11.32 -8.93 4.87
CA GLY A 16 -11.41 -9.28 3.45
C GLY A 16 -11.21 -8.10 2.49
N ILE A 17 -10.79 -6.93 2.98
CA ILE A 17 -10.49 -5.74 2.16
C ILE A 17 -9.18 -5.96 1.40
N LYS A 18 -8.13 -6.43 2.09
CA LYS A 18 -6.85 -6.76 1.46
C LYS A 18 -6.83 -8.20 0.97
N PRO A 19 -6.44 -8.45 -0.29
CA PRO A 19 -6.36 -9.82 -0.84
C PRO A 19 -5.23 -10.66 -0.22
N ALA A 20 -4.17 -10.00 0.25
CA ALA A 20 -3.03 -10.64 0.89
C ALA A 20 -2.40 -9.72 1.96
N LEU A 21 -1.66 -10.33 2.89
CA LEU A 21 -0.94 -9.66 3.97
C LEU A 21 0.52 -10.14 3.98
N CYS A 22 1.46 -9.21 3.90
CA CYS A 22 2.90 -9.46 3.96
C CYS A 22 3.49 -8.89 5.26
N ARG A 23 4.06 -9.76 6.10
CA ARG A 23 4.53 -9.41 7.44
C ARG A 23 5.74 -10.23 7.87
N GLN A 24 6.77 -9.55 8.36
CA GLN A 24 7.85 -10.21 9.09
C GLN A 24 7.38 -10.67 10.47
N MET A 25 8.00 -11.73 10.99
CA MET A 25 7.73 -12.20 12.36
C MET A 25 8.25 -11.19 13.38
N ILE A 26 7.32 -10.46 13.98
CA ILE A 26 7.53 -9.51 15.08
C ILE A 26 6.58 -9.88 16.24
N PRO A 27 6.82 -9.48 17.49
CA PRO A 27 5.95 -9.86 18.62
C PRO A 27 4.47 -9.56 18.39
N GLN A 28 4.14 -8.47 17.69
CA GLN A 28 2.77 -8.13 17.34
C GLN A 28 2.14 -9.13 16.35
N LEU A 29 2.93 -9.79 15.51
CA LEU A 29 2.45 -10.85 14.62
C LEU A 29 2.14 -12.12 15.41
N GLU A 30 2.94 -12.46 16.43
CA GLU A 30 2.72 -13.65 17.28
C GLU A 30 1.33 -13.63 17.92
N GLU A 31 0.87 -12.46 18.37
CA GLU A 31 -0.48 -12.27 18.92
C GLU A 31 -1.59 -12.49 17.87
N LEU A 32 -1.30 -12.24 16.59
CA LEU A 32 -2.22 -12.40 15.47
C LEU A 32 -2.20 -13.81 14.86
N MET A 33 -1.14 -14.59 15.06
CA MET A 33 -0.98 -15.93 14.47
C MET A 33 -2.17 -16.86 14.69
N PRO A 34 -2.79 -16.95 15.89
CA PRO A 34 -3.98 -17.80 16.09
C PRO A 34 -5.15 -17.48 15.16
N GLN A 35 -5.21 -16.26 14.62
CA GLN A 35 -6.20 -15.85 13.62
C GLN A 35 -5.68 -16.07 12.19
N LEU A 36 -4.41 -15.74 11.94
CA LEU A 36 -3.80 -15.76 10.61
C LEU A 36 -3.48 -17.17 10.09
N GLU A 37 -3.15 -18.13 10.96
CA GLU A 37 -2.86 -19.52 10.56
C GLU A 37 -4.05 -20.25 9.93
N LYS A 38 -5.26 -19.68 10.05
CA LYS A 38 -6.48 -20.19 9.39
C LYS A 38 -6.50 -19.88 7.90
N TYR A 39 -5.66 -18.96 7.44
CA TYR A 39 -5.56 -18.54 6.06
C TYR A 39 -4.40 -19.26 5.37
N PRO A 40 -4.48 -19.55 4.07
CA PRO A 40 -3.34 -20.04 3.31
C PRO A 40 -2.19 -19.04 3.37
N TYR A 41 -0.97 -19.53 3.60
CA TYR A 41 0.22 -18.70 3.68
C TYR A 41 1.45 -19.42 3.13
N MET A 42 2.45 -18.62 2.79
CA MET A 42 3.81 -19.08 2.55
C MET A 42 4.79 -18.24 3.35
N ILE A 43 6.00 -18.76 3.49
CA ILE A 43 7.13 -18.03 4.09
C ILE A 43 8.11 -17.80 2.95
N ASP A 44 8.48 -16.54 2.77
CA ASP A 44 9.45 -16.06 1.79
C ASP A 44 10.89 -16.43 2.21
N GLU A 45 11.87 -16.29 1.31
CA GLU A 45 13.28 -16.64 1.57
C GLU A 45 13.88 -15.85 2.73
N ASP A 46 13.40 -14.62 2.96
CA ASP A 46 13.82 -13.76 4.07
C ASP A 46 13.08 -14.03 5.39
N GLY A 47 12.20 -15.04 5.43
CA GLY A 47 11.38 -15.38 6.59
C GLY A 47 10.10 -14.55 6.74
N THR A 48 9.76 -13.73 5.74
CA THR A 48 8.51 -12.95 5.72
C THR A 48 7.31 -13.85 5.44
N TYR A 49 6.24 -13.70 6.21
CA TYR A 49 4.99 -14.41 5.96
C TYR A 49 4.15 -13.65 4.92
N LEU A 50 3.63 -14.39 3.95
CA LEU A 50 2.65 -13.91 2.99
C LEU A 50 1.37 -14.73 3.12
N PHE A 51 0.34 -14.12 3.71
CA PHE A 51 -0.99 -14.71 3.89
C PHE A 51 -1.92 -14.29 2.75
N PHE A 52 -2.85 -15.16 2.38
CA PHE A 52 -3.82 -14.95 1.30
C PHE A 52 -5.25 -15.18 1.80
N GLN A 53 -6.23 -14.46 1.25
CA GLN A 53 -7.64 -14.66 1.63
C GLN A 53 -8.14 -16.09 1.36
N ASN A 54 -7.59 -16.76 0.35
CA ASN A 54 -7.99 -18.10 -0.04
C ASN A 54 -6.89 -18.83 -0.83
N GLN A 55 -7.09 -20.14 -1.04
CA GLN A 55 -6.10 -21.02 -1.66
C GLN A 55 -5.90 -20.70 -3.14
N GLU A 56 -6.92 -20.20 -3.83
CA GLU A 56 -6.84 -19.82 -5.24
C GLU A 56 -5.85 -18.66 -5.44
N LEU A 57 -5.94 -17.62 -4.60
CA LEU A 57 -5.00 -16.49 -4.64
C LEU A 57 -3.55 -16.95 -4.41
N MET A 58 -3.33 -17.83 -3.42
CA MET A 58 -2.01 -18.40 -3.14
C MET A 58 -1.48 -19.20 -4.34
N ASN A 59 -2.31 -20.07 -4.91
CA ASN A 59 -1.91 -20.89 -6.06
C ASN A 59 -1.57 -20.02 -7.29
N ASN A 60 -2.37 -18.99 -7.55
CA ASN A 60 -2.11 -18.04 -8.64
C ASN A 60 -0.81 -17.27 -8.44
N TYR A 61 -0.50 -16.88 -7.20
CA TYR A 61 0.77 -16.24 -6.86
C TYR A 61 1.95 -17.18 -7.11
N LEU A 62 1.92 -18.40 -6.57
CA LEU A 62 2.98 -19.39 -6.72
C LEU A 62 3.23 -19.77 -8.19
N ALA A 63 2.16 -19.90 -8.98
CA ALA A 63 2.27 -20.19 -10.41
C ALA A 63 3.03 -19.08 -11.16
N ARG A 64 2.74 -17.81 -10.86
CA ARG A 64 3.43 -16.66 -11.46
C ARG A 64 4.87 -16.54 -10.98
N LEU A 65 5.10 -16.78 -9.69
CA LEU A 65 6.41 -16.71 -9.06
C LEU A 65 7.40 -17.75 -9.61
N SER A 66 6.93 -18.91 -10.08
CA SER A 66 7.79 -20.01 -10.54
C SER A 66 8.82 -19.66 -11.63
N ASN A 67 8.62 -18.55 -12.35
CA ASN A 67 9.52 -18.08 -13.41
C ASN A 67 10.17 -16.72 -13.09
N ILE A 68 10.07 -16.26 -11.84
CA ILE A 68 10.54 -14.94 -11.40
C ILE A 68 11.66 -15.12 -10.39
N GLU A 69 12.77 -14.42 -10.60
CA GLU A 69 13.88 -14.39 -9.66
C GLU A 69 13.50 -13.61 -8.39
N TRP A 70 13.79 -14.18 -7.22
CA TRP A 70 13.56 -13.55 -5.93
C TRP A 70 14.30 -12.21 -5.80
N GLY A 71 13.64 -11.21 -5.24
CA GLY A 71 14.20 -9.86 -5.07
C GLY A 71 14.34 -9.05 -6.37
N SER A 72 14.01 -9.62 -7.53
CA SER A 72 13.98 -8.86 -8.78
C SER A 72 12.88 -7.79 -8.80
N SER A 73 12.98 -6.83 -9.72
CA SER A 73 11.91 -5.85 -9.95
C SER A 73 10.58 -6.52 -10.32
N GLU A 74 10.61 -7.65 -11.03
CA GLU A 74 9.41 -8.40 -11.39
C GLU A 74 8.80 -9.11 -10.18
N TYR A 75 9.64 -9.60 -9.26
CA TYR A 75 9.18 -10.12 -7.97
C TYR A 75 8.48 -9.03 -7.15
N HIS A 76 9.10 -7.86 -6.97
CA HIS A 76 8.50 -6.75 -6.23
C HIS A 76 7.20 -6.24 -6.89
N ARG A 77 7.13 -6.25 -8.22
CA ARG A 77 5.91 -5.96 -8.98
C ARG A 77 4.80 -6.96 -8.67
N LEU A 78 5.11 -8.26 -8.77
CA LEU A 78 4.16 -9.33 -8.49
C LEU A 78 3.64 -9.22 -7.05
N LEU A 79 4.54 -9.05 -6.08
CA LEU A 79 4.19 -8.91 -4.67
C LEU A 79 3.28 -7.70 -4.45
N GLY A 80 3.64 -6.53 -4.97
CA GLY A 80 2.86 -5.30 -4.78
C GLY A 80 1.44 -5.41 -5.32
N LEU A 81 1.27 -5.97 -6.52
CA LEU A 81 -0.04 -6.21 -7.12
C LEU A 81 -0.84 -7.27 -6.34
N THR A 82 -0.17 -8.31 -5.84
CA THR A 82 -0.80 -9.37 -5.03
C THR A 82 -1.33 -8.85 -3.71
N LEU A 83 -0.63 -7.89 -3.11
CA LEU A 83 -1.07 -7.17 -1.90
C LEU A 83 -2.21 -6.19 -2.16
N GLY A 84 -2.60 -6.01 -3.43
CA GLY A 84 -3.67 -5.14 -3.90
C GLY A 84 -3.27 -3.67 -3.98
N TYR A 85 -1.97 -3.34 -4.08
CA TYR A 85 -1.56 -1.95 -4.26
C TYR A 85 -1.96 -1.43 -5.66
N PRO A 86 -2.25 -0.12 -5.78
CA PRO A 86 -2.53 0.51 -7.07
C PRO A 86 -1.38 0.26 -8.06
N PRO A 87 -1.65 -0.16 -9.31
CA PRO A 87 -0.59 -0.47 -10.27
C PRO A 87 0.41 0.67 -10.50
N SER A 88 -0.07 1.92 -10.63
CA SER A 88 0.81 3.09 -10.78
C SER A 88 1.72 3.34 -9.57
N ALA A 89 1.24 3.05 -8.35
CA ALA A 89 2.06 3.12 -7.15
C ALA A 89 3.15 2.03 -7.12
N VAL A 90 2.83 0.83 -7.62
CA VAL A 90 3.81 -0.27 -7.75
C VAL A 90 4.90 0.13 -8.75
N GLU A 91 4.54 0.63 -9.92
CA GLU A 91 5.52 1.08 -10.92
C GLU A 91 6.40 2.20 -10.36
N PHE A 92 5.80 3.21 -9.74
CA PHE A 92 6.56 4.31 -9.16
C PHE A 92 7.54 3.85 -8.07
N PHE A 93 7.14 2.89 -7.23
CA PHE A 93 8.05 2.28 -6.26
C PHE A 93 9.24 1.61 -6.93
N LEU A 94 9.02 0.86 -8.02
CA LEU A 94 10.09 0.18 -8.77
C LEU A 94 11.04 1.18 -9.43
N ASP A 95 10.50 2.23 -10.07
CA ASP A 95 11.29 3.27 -10.70
C ASP A 95 12.21 3.95 -9.67
N LYS A 96 11.68 4.26 -8.48
CA LYS A 96 12.43 4.83 -7.35
C LYS A 96 13.58 3.96 -6.84
N LEU A 97 13.51 2.64 -6.99
CA LEU A 97 14.61 1.76 -6.61
C LEU A 97 15.84 1.98 -7.51
N THR A 98 15.63 2.51 -8.71
CA THR A 98 16.69 2.72 -9.71
C THR A 98 17.03 4.20 -9.91
N ASP A 99 16.07 5.10 -9.71
CA ASP A 99 16.23 6.54 -9.86
C ASP A 99 15.90 7.28 -8.55
N HIS A 100 16.94 7.66 -7.82
CA HIS A 100 16.81 8.41 -6.57
C HIS A 100 16.30 9.84 -6.76
N SER A 101 16.35 10.42 -7.97
CA SER A 101 15.81 11.75 -8.22
C SER A 101 14.28 11.80 -8.07
N LEU A 102 13.62 10.64 -8.15
CA LEU A 102 12.17 10.51 -7.99
C LEU A 102 11.70 10.61 -6.52
N TYR A 103 12.61 10.63 -5.55
CA TYR A 103 12.24 10.76 -4.13
C TYR A 103 11.52 12.08 -3.83
N GLN A 104 11.87 13.16 -4.53
CA GLN A 104 11.22 14.45 -4.34
C GLN A 104 9.72 14.39 -4.72
N TYR A 105 9.32 13.54 -5.66
CA TYR A 105 7.93 13.43 -6.11
C TYR A 105 7.05 12.49 -5.27
N SER A 106 7.58 11.99 -4.16
CA SER A 106 6.99 10.91 -3.39
C SER A 106 5.99 11.40 -2.34
N VAL A 107 4.81 10.81 -2.35
CA VAL A 107 3.80 10.96 -1.28
C VAL A 107 3.55 9.59 -0.66
N ASN A 108 3.69 9.50 0.66
CA ASN A 108 3.30 8.31 1.42
C ASN A 108 1.78 8.31 1.59
N VAL A 109 1.11 7.23 1.26
CA VAL A 109 -0.36 7.11 1.30
C VAL A 109 -0.76 6.04 2.30
N GLY A 110 -1.75 6.34 3.13
CA GLY A 110 -2.39 5.41 4.05
C GLY A 110 -3.91 5.48 3.92
N TYR A 111 -4.56 4.38 3.52
CA TYR A 111 -6.02 4.26 3.43
C TYR A 111 -6.47 2.79 3.38
N ALA A 112 -7.56 2.44 4.06
CA ALA A 112 -8.16 1.13 4.16
C ALA A 112 -7.15 0.01 4.50
N GLY A 113 -6.21 0.30 5.40
CA GLY A 113 -5.12 -0.60 5.75
C GLY A 113 -4.03 -0.76 4.68
N TYR A 114 -4.10 -0.06 3.54
CA TYR A 114 -2.99 0.02 2.59
C TYR A 114 -2.01 1.10 3.01
N ARG A 115 -0.72 0.81 2.87
CA ARG A 115 0.38 1.77 3.05
C ARG A 115 1.36 1.62 1.89
N PHE A 116 1.51 2.66 1.08
CA PHE A 116 2.38 2.65 -0.10
C PHE A 116 2.90 4.05 -0.41
N VAL A 117 3.79 4.15 -1.38
CA VAL A 117 4.28 5.42 -1.91
C VAL A 117 3.73 5.62 -3.32
N ALA A 118 3.34 6.85 -3.66
CA ALA A 118 2.86 7.20 -4.98
C ALA A 118 3.52 8.49 -5.48
N HIS A 119 3.53 8.66 -6.80
CA HIS A 119 3.92 9.92 -7.42
C HIS A 119 2.81 10.95 -7.21
N VAL A 120 3.17 12.19 -6.85
CA VAL A 120 2.21 13.27 -6.62
C VAL A 120 1.27 13.51 -7.82
N SER A 121 1.73 13.23 -9.03
CA SER A 121 0.90 13.38 -10.24
C SER A 121 -0.26 12.39 -10.31
N ASP A 122 -0.11 11.18 -9.75
CA ASP A 122 -1.11 10.11 -9.84
C ASP A 122 -2.05 10.09 -8.64
N LEU A 123 -1.74 10.88 -7.60
CA LEU A 123 -2.35 10.78 -6.29
C LEU A 123 -3.88 10.95 -6.31
N HIS A 124 -4.39 11.92 -7.08
CA HIS A 124 -5.83 12.16 -7.18
C HIS A 124 -6.56 10.92 -7.72
N HIS A 125 -6.04 10.34 -8.80
CA HIS A 125 -6.65 9.18 -9.44
C HIS A 125 -6.59 7.95 -8.53
N ILE A 126 -5.43 7.69 -7.94
CA ILE A 126 -5.23 6.56 -7.02
C ILE A 126 -6.21 6.63 -5.84
N ILE A 127 -6.34 7.80 -5.20
CA ILE A 127 -7.18 7.94 -4.02
C ILE A 127 -8.67 7.82 -4.38
N ASP A 128 -9.11 8.42 -5.49
CA ASP A 128 -10.50 8.27 -5.96
C ASP A 128 -10.85 6.80 -6.24
N ASP A 129 -9.97 6.07 -6.94
CA ASP A 129 -10.16 4.65 -7.21
C ASP A 129 -10.25 3.84 -5.92
N MET A 130 -9.34 4.09 -4.97
CA MET A 130 -9.35 3.40 -3.68
C MET A 130 -10.61 3.70 -2.86
N TRP A 131 -11.08 4.95 -2.83
CA TRP A 131 -12.34 5.32 -2.18
C TRP A 131 -13.53 4.61 -2.81
N ASN A 132 -13.55 4.49 -4.14
CA ASN A 132 -14.63 3.81 -4.85
C ASN A 132 -14.59 2.29 -4.69
N GLN A 133 -13.39 1.71 -4.66
CA GLN A 133 -13.19 0.27 -4.50
C GLN A 133 -13.52 -0.20 -3.08
N HIS A 134 -12.97 0.45 -2.06
CA HIS A 134 -13.01 -0.06 -0.69
C HIS A 134 -14.14 0.54 0.16
N LYS A 135 -14.57 1.77 -0.14
CA LYS A 135 -15.67 2.46 0.53
C LYS A 135 -15.56 2.48 2.06
N VAL A 136 -14.35 2.57 2.58
CA VAL A 136 -14.08 2.70 4.01
C VAL A 136 -14.18 4.18 4.39
N GLU A 137 -15.09 4.51 5.30
CA GLU A 137 -15.31 5.87 5.80
C GLU A 137 -14.22 6.28 6.81
N GLU A 138 -12.98 6.39 6.35
CA GLU A 138 -11.85 6.88 7.13
C GLU A 138 -11.09 7.98 6.38
N LYS A 139 -10.27 8.74 7.11
CA LYS A 139 -9.40 9.74 6.48
C LYS A 139 -8.26 9.09 5.74
N THR A 140 -7.97 9.56 4.54
CA THR A 140 -6.74 9.22 3.82
C THR A 140 -5.57 9.97 4.44
N ARG A 141 -4.56 9.25 4.92
CA ARG A 141 -3.33 9.83 5.45
C ARG A 141 -2.31 10.03 4.33
N LEU A 142 -1.80 11.24 4.18
CA LEU A 142 -0.80 11.62 3.19
C LEU A 142 0.45 12.15 3.87
N GLY A 143 1.63 11.69 3.47
CA GLY A 143 2.90 12.10 4.05
C GLY A 143 3.85 12.66 3.01
N VAL A 144 4.33 13.89 3.23
CA VAL A 144 5.28 14.60 2.36
C VAL A 144 6.45 15.05 3.23
N GLY A 145 7.64 14.50 3.01
CA GLY A 145 8.77 14.72 3.91
C GLY A 145 8.45 14.30 5.35
N SER A 146 8.50 15.26 6.29
CA SER A 146 8.12 15.07 7.70
C SER A 146 6.65 15.34 8.00
N GLU A 147 5.92 15.96 7.08
CA GLU A 147 4.57 16.45 7.32
C GLU A 147 3.53 15.37 7.03
N LEU A 148 2.47 15.36 7.85
CA LEU A 148 1.32 14.46 7.72
C LEU A 148 0.03 15.24 7.54
N TYR A 149 -0.73 14.85 6.53
CA TYR A 149 -2.01 15.43 6.15
C TYR A 149 -3.08 14.34 6.21
N TYR A 150 -4.32 14.73 6.50
CA TYR A 150 -5.44 13.81 6.64
C TYR A 150 -6.63 14.35 5.88
N ILE A 151 -6.99 13.68 4.78
CA ILE A 151 -8.07 14.10 3.90
C ILE A 151 -9.32 13.30 4.22
N GLY A 152 -10.45 13.99 4.38
CA GLY A 152 -11.75 13.33 4.60
C GLY A 152 -12.09 12.33 3.49
N TYR A 153 -12.77 11.23 3.83
CA TYR A 153 -13.27 10.28 2.82
C TYR A 153 -14.14 11.03 1.81
N ARG A 154 -13.79 10.94 0.52
CA ARG A 154 -14.46 11.65 -0.59
C ARG A 154 -14.44 13.18 -0.46
N ASP A 155 -13.52 13.73 0.30
CA ASP A 155 -13.24 15.17 0.27
C ASP A 155 -12.36 15.49 -0.95
N TYR A 156 -13.00 15.52 -2.12
CA TYR A 156 -12.35 15.80 -3.39
C TYR A 156 -11.78 17.22 -3.47
N GLU A 157 -12.37 18.17 -2.76
CA GLU A 157 -11.91 19.55 -2.75
C GLU A 157 -10.59 19.67 -1.97
N GLU A 158 -10.53 19.09 -0.76
CA GLU A 158 -9.31 19.03 0.04
C GLU A 158 -8.21 18.23 -0.68
N LEU A 159 -8.54 17.11 -1.32
CA LEU A 159 -7.60 16.36 -2.15
C LEU A 159 -7.01 17.18 -3.29
N GLN A 160 -7.86 17.91 -4.04
CA GLN A 160 -7.40 18.74 -5.14
C GLN A 160 -6.50 19.89 -4.67
N LYS A 161 -6.84 20.52 -3.53
CA LYS A 161 -6.01 21.56 -2.91
C LYS A 161 -4.64 20.99 -2.52
N PHE A 162 -4.62 19.88 -1.79
CA PHE A 162 -3.40 19.19 -1.39
C PHE A 162 -2.50 18.87 -2.58
N VAL A 163 -3.04 18.22 -3.63
CA VAL A 163 -2.25 17.86 -4.83
C VAL A 163 -1.67 19.09 -5.51
N THR A 164 -2.43 20.19 -5.56
CA THR A 164 -1.98 21.44 -6.18
C THR A 164 -0.86 22.10 -5.38
N GLU A 165 -0.96 22.12 -4.06
CA GLU A 165 0.04 22.70 -3.16
C GLU A 165 1.34 21.89 -3.18
N VAL A 166 1.25 20.58 -2.99
CA VAL A 166 2.42 19.70 -2.99
C VAL A 166 3.13 19.71 -4.34
N ARG A 167 2.40 19.68 -5.47
CA ARG A 167 3.05 19.82 -6.79
C ARG A 167 3.80 21.14 -6.92
N ARG A 168 3.27 22.24 -6.38
CA ARG A 168 3.94 23.54 -6.42
C ARG A 168 5.22 23.53 -5.60
N GLU A 169 5.18 22.99 -4.40
CA GLU A 169 6.33 22.90 -3.51
C GLU A 169 7.45 22.01 -4.09
N LEU A 170 7.06 20.89 -4.70
CA LEU A 170 8.01 19.94 -5.27
C LEU A 170 8.63 20.40 -6.59
N VAL A 171 7.92 21.23 -7.38
CA VAL A 171 8.43 21.79 -8.65
C VAL A 171 9.18 23.11 -8.45
N ALA A 172 8.83 23.91 -7.43
CA ALA A 172 9.50 25.18 -7.16
C ALA A 172 10.90 25.05 -6.51
N GLY A 173 11.37 23.82 -6.30
CA GLY A 173 12.73 23.50 -5.83
C GLY A 173 13.79 23.40 -6.93
N GLU A 174 13.42 23.59 -8.20
CA GLU A 174 14.33 23.73 -9.36
C GLU A 174 14.71 25.20 -9.64
#